data_AF-A0A0J6IIV0-F1
#
_entry.id   AF-A0A0J6IIV0-F1
#
_cell.length_a   1.000
_cell.length_b   1.000
_cell.length_c   1.000
_cell.angle_alpha   90.00
_cell.angle_beta   90.00
_cell.angle_gamma   90.00
#
_symmetry.space_group_name_H-M   'P 1'
#
loop_
_entity.id
_entity.type
_entity.pdbx_description
1 polymer ?
#
loop_
_entity_poly.entity_id
_entity_poly.type
_entity_poly.pdbx_seq_one_letter_code
_entity_poly.pdbx_strand_id
1 'polypeptide(L)' 'MAQFNIDSHLSNGKRLEWLAIPDAGEPADDVLGKVKQAAIDKFGASVFLNHWEHVVASNGHITVRMYA' A
#
# COMPACT_ATOMS: atom_id res chain seq x y z
N MET A 1 7.84 7.76 -9.63
CA MET A 1 6.89 6.69 -9.23
C MET A 1 6.72 6.78 -7.71
N ALA A 2 5.52 6.52 -7.17
CA ALA A 2 5.31 6.49 -5.72
C ALA A 2 6.41 5.73 -4.98
N GLN A 3 6.97 6.34 -3.95
CA GLN A 3 8.03 5.76 -3.14
C GLN A 3 7.43 5.06 -1.92
N PHE A 4 7.64 3.76 -1.82
CA PHE A 4 7.23 2.96 -0.67
C PHE A 4 8.24 1.83 -0.45
N ASN A 5 8.32 1.31 0.77
CA ASN A 5 9.16 0.16 1.10
C ASN A 5 8.26 -1.03 1.48
N ILE A 6 8.19 -2.03 0.62
CA ILE A 6 7.36 -3.23 0.82
C ILE A 6 7.83 -4.11 1.98
N ASP A 7 9.12 -4.03 2.35
CA ASP A 7 9.71 -4.73 3.49
C ASP A 7 9.42 -4.00 4.82
N SER A 8 9.33 -2.68 4.79
CA SER A 8 9.02 -1.86 5.97
C SER A 8 7.51 -1.69 6.13
N HIS A 9 6.83 -2.78 6.47
CA HIS A 9 5.40 -2.76 6.80
C HIS A 9 5.18 -2.81 8.32
N LEU A 10 4.15 -2.11 8.79
CA LEU A 10 3.65 -2.32 10.13
C LEU A 10 2.66 -3.48 10.09
N SER A 11 2.93 -4.51 10.90
CA SER A 11 1.99 -5.60 11.14
C SER A 11 1.52 -5.55 12.59
N ASN A 12 0.21 -5.63 12.79
CA ASN A 12 -0.38 -5.85 14.11
C ASN A 12 -0.99 -7.26 14.25
N GLY A 13 -0.61 -8.18 13.37
CA GLY A 13 -1.16 -9.54 13.29
C GLY A 13 -2.53 -9.66 12.62
N LYS A 14 -3.18 -8.54 12.28
CA LYS A 14 -4.49 -8.51 11.58
C LYS A 14 -4.46 -7.74 10.25
N ARG A 15 -3.52 -6.80 10.12
CA ARG A 15 -3.32 -6.04 8.89
C ARG A 15 -1.86 -5.70 8.67
N LEU A 16 -1.49 -5.51 7.42
CA LEU A 16 -0.24 -4.92 6.98
C LEU A 16 -0.50 -3.48 6.53
N GLU A 17 0.39 -2.56 6.92
CA GLU A 17 0.31 -1.15 6.53
C GLU A 17 1.63 -0.68 5.92
N TRP A 18 1.54 0.04 4.80
CA TRP A 18 2.66 0.66 4.11
C TRP A 18 2.45 2.17 3.98
N LEU A 19 3.50 2.93 4.22
CA LEU A 19 3.55 4.34 3.91
C LEU A 19 4.10 4.53 2.49
N ALA A 20 3.32 5.20 1.65
CA ALA A 20 3.68 5.56 0.30
C ALA A 20 3.73 7.08 0.14
N ILE A 21 4.77 7.56 -0.52
CA ILE A 21 4.98 8.96 -0.88
C ILE A 21 4.61 9.07 -2.37
N PRO A 22 3.43 9.59 -2.72
CA PRO A 22 3.07 9.80 -4.12
C PRO A 22 3.99 10.84 -4.78
N ASP A 23 4.20 10.73 -6.08
CA ASP A 23 4.73 11.85 -6.86
C ASP A 23 3.71 12.98 -6.98
N ALA A 24 4.18 14.13 -7.45
CA ALA A 24 3.35 15.30 -7.70
C ALA A 24 2.14 14.96 -8.60
N GLY A 25 0.93 15.04 -8.04
CA GLY A 25 -0.32 14.80 -8.75
C GLY A 25 -0.69 13.33 -8.96
N GLU A 26 0.05 12.39 -8.39
CA GLU A 26 -0.25 10.96 -8.49
C GLU A 26 -1.51 10.62 -7.67
N PRO A 27 -2.54 10.01 -8.28
CA PRO A 27 -3.77 9.67 -7.58
C PRO A 27 -3.57 8.51 -6.61
N ALA A 28 -4.32 8.51 -5.51
CA ALA A 28 -4.17 7.51 -4.46
C ALA A 28 -4.48 6.07 -4.94
N ASP A 29 -5.39 5.92 -5.90
CA ASP A 29 -5.70 4.63 -6.52
C ASP A 29 -4.52 4.05 -7.32
N ASP A 30 -3.72 4.88 -7.98
CA ASP A 30 -2.53 4.42 -8.70
C ASP A 30 -1.44 3.96 -7.72
N VAL A 31 -1.25 4.71 -6.64
CA VAL A 31 -0.36 4.29 -5.53
C VAL A 31 -0.83 2.99 -4.89
N LEU A 32 -2.12 2.83 -4.65
CA LEU A 32 -2.69 1.58 -4.15
C LEU A 32 -2.41 0.42 -5.11
N GLY A 33 -2.59 0.62 -6.42
CA GLY A 33 -2.28 -0.37 -7.44
C GLY A 33 -0.82 -0.82 -7.40
N LYS A 34 0.11 0.14 -7.25
CA LYS A 34 1.55 -0.13 -7.15
C LYS A 34 1.93 -0.92 -5.90
N VAL A 35 1.36 -0.56 -4.74
CA VAL A 35 1.58 -1.31 -3.50
C VAL A 35 0.99 -2.71 -3.60
N LYS A 36 -0.20 -2.87 -4.18
CA LYS A 36 -0.82 -4.18 -4.44
C LYS A 36 0.05 -5.06 -5.32
N GLN A 37 0.57 -4.53 -6.43
CA GLN A 37 1.45 -5.29 -7.32
C GLN A 37 2.71 -5.76 -6.59
N ALA A 38 3.38 -4.86 -5.87
CA ALA A 38 4.57 -5.23 -5.09
C ALA A 38 4.26 -6.25 -3.98
N ALA A 39 3.09 -6.18 -3.37
CA ALA A 39 2.64 -7.16 -2.40
C ALA A 39 2.36 -8.53 -3.04
N ILE A 40 1.75 -8.58 -4.22
CA ILE A 40 1.53 -9.81 -4.99
C ILE A 40 2.86 -10.45 -5.36
N ASP A 41 3.82 -9.66 -5.85
CA ASP A 41 5.13 -10.16 -6.25
C ASP A 41 5.89 -10.78 -5.06
N LYS A 42 5.66 -10.26 -3.85
CA LYS A 42 6.33 -10.69 -2.62
C LYS A 42 5.62 -11.84 -1.89
N PHE A 43 4.31 -11.73 -1.69
CA PHE A 43 3.52 -12.63 -0.85
C PHE A 43 2.68 -13.63 -1.66
N GLY A 44 2.65 -13.48 -2.98
CA GLY A 44 1.89 -14.32 -3.91
C GLY A 44 0.52 -13.73 -4.27
N ALA A 45 -0.05 -14.23 -5.36
CA ALA A 45 -1.30 -13.70 -5.94
C ALA A 45 -2.53 -13.80 -5.03
N SER A 46 -2.52 -14.64 -3.98
CA SER A 46 -3.63 -14.76 -3.03
C SER A 46 -3.91 -13.46 -2.27
N VAL A 47 -2.88 -12.62 -2.03
CA VAL A 47 -3.06 -11.35 -1.29
C VAL A 47 -3.87 -10.32 -2.06
N PHE A 48 -4.06 -10.49 -3.37
CA PHE A 48 -4.92 -9.63 -4.16
C PHE A 48 -6.39 -9.67 -3.69
N LEU A 49 -6.84 -10.82 -3.18
CA LEU A 49 -8.22 -11.04 -2.73
C LEU A 49 -8.51 -10.50 -1.33
N ASN A 50 -7.47 -10.06 -0.61
CA ASN A 50 -7.63 -9.45 0.71
C ASN A 50 -8.41 -8.13 0.63
N HIS A 51 -8.90 -7.66 1.79
CA HIS A 51 -9.48 -6.33 1.85
C HIS A 51 -8.36 -5.28 1.84
N TRP A 52 -8.48 -4.30 0.96
CA TRP A 52 -7.48 -3.25 0.76
C TRP A 52 -8.10 -1.87 0.94
N GLU A 53 -7.40 -1.01 1.65
CA GLU A 53 -7.78 0.39 1.87
C GLU A 53 -6.60 1.31 1.63
N HIS A 54 -6.89 2.56 1.27
CA HIS A 54 -5.90 3.62 1.28
C HIS A 54 -6.44 4.83 2.07
N VAL A 55 -5.56 5.52 2.77
CA VAL A 55 -5.87 6.75 3.49
C VAL A 55 -4.89 7.83 3.06
N VAL A 56 -5.41 8.94 2.53
CA VAL A 56 -4.61 10.10 2.18
C VAL A 56 -4.47 10.99 3.42
N ALA A 57 -3.24 11.17 3.89
CA ALA A 57 -2.92 12.07 4.97
C ALA A 57 -2.93 13.53 4.49
N SER A 58 -3.17 14.49 5.39
CA SER A 58 -3.23 15.93 5.06
C SER A 58 -1.94 16.50 4.47
N ASN A 59 -0.82 15.78 4.59
CA ASN A 59 0.48 16.13 4.02
C ASN A 59 0.75 15.46 2.66
N GLY A 60 -0.26 14.84 2.04
CA GLY A 60 -0.16 14.20 0.73
C GLY A 60 0.37 12.77 0.76
N HIS A 61 0.83 12.25 1.90
CA HIS A 61 1.23 10.85 2.01
C HIS A 61 0.03 9.92 1.94
N ILE A 62 0.24 8.71 1.41
CA ILE A 62 -0.80 7.69 1.30
C ILE A 62 -0.40 6.51 2.18
N THR A 63 -1.26 6.15 3.12
CA THR A 63 -1.13 4.90 3.86
C THR A 63 -1.97 3.84 3.17
N VAL A 64 -1.34 2.77 2.68
CA VAL A 64 -2.03 1.61 2.12
C VAL A 64 -2.12 0.54 3.20
N ARG A 65 -3.30 -0.07 3.32
CA ARG A 65 -3.59 -1.11 4.31
C ARG A 65 -4.13 -2.35 3.62
N MET A 66 -3.64 -3.51 4.03
CA MET A 66 -4.17 -4.83 3.64
C MET A 66 -4.59 -5.58 4.88
N TYR A 67 -5.82 -6.06 4.93
CA TYR A 67 -6.34 -6.88 6.02
C TYR A 67 -6.22 -8.36 5.64
N ALA A 68 -5.53 -9.13 6.49
CA ALA A 68 -5.25 -10.55 6.29
C ALA A 68 -6.23 -11.43 7.07
#